data_AF-A0A370H5R6-F1
#
_entry.id   AF-A0A370H5R6-F1
#
_cell.length_a   1.000
_cell.length_b   1.000
_cell.length_c   1.000
_cell.angle_alpha   90.00
_cell.angle_beta   90.00
_cell.angle_gamma   90.00
#
_symmetry.space_group_name_H-M   'P 1'
#
loop_
_entity.id
_entity.type
_entity.pdbx_description
1 polymer ?
#
loop_
_entity_poly.entity_id
_entity_poly.type
_entity_poly.pdbx_seq_one_letter_code
_entity_poly.pdbx_strand_id
1 'polypeptide(L)'
;MGPAPDRIISKFREIAKDAASDRPPFATSPATAGPDNATICPRYGWFGWTVQLSPPPKARKKLTDTVELARAVFQLMVDQLGVGDPAAMPDVNDLLRKAGLVDKKNKSLATDRHNDKVDKIDEVKRGLVDQHTKIADKVAETAKQGTELNSHLWNEVVDLRTAMHAAGSEKLSAKLETSLIDQVLSALQRSWKKFAAVANTNKKDGDELGPLTVSELEALAPKGDPGTLAKYLPYLNEAMRKAGISNPKREAAFLAQVLHETDGLRTLTEYGSEKYFNSNYGPDTAVGRSLGNEKPGDGARFRGRGALQITGRDNYRAAGDSIDVDLVRHPERAADPEHAFDIAGWYWESRELNDEADKGKLDDITREINGGSNGDAEREEYYRKARKVLDAD
;
A
#
# COMPACT_ATOMS: atom_id res chain seq x y z
N MET A 1 -8.38 -18.30 -42.70
CA MET A 1 -8.20 -16.85 -42.93
C MET A 1 -9.15 -16.10 -42.00
N GLY A 2 -8.68 -15.77 -40.80
CA GLY A 2 -9.44 -14.94 -39.84
C GLY A 2 -9.32 -13.47 -40.21
N PRO A 3 -10.31 -12.62 -39.90
CA PRO A 3 -10.30 -11.23 -40.34
C PRO A 3 -9.26 -10.41 -39.57
N ALA A 4 -8.59 -9.50 -40.28
CA ALA A 4 -7.52 -8.66 -39.76
C ALA A 4 -7.99 -7.68 -38.66
N PRO A 5 -7.11 -7.30 -37.71
CA PRO A 5 -7.37 -6.38 -36.59
C PRO A 5 -8.01 -5.04 -36.98
N ASP A 6 -7.80 -4.58 -38.21
CA ASP A 6 -8.27 -3.29 -38.72
C ASP A 6 -9.81 -3.17 -38.78
N ARG A 7 -10.54 -4.30 -38.90
CA ARG A 7 -12.03 -4.30 -38.94
C ARG A 7 -12.68 -4.08 -37.57
N ILE A 8 -11.98 -4.39 -36.48
CA ILE A 8 -12.50 -4.15 -35.12
C ILE A 8 -12.33 -2.66 -34.81
N ILE A 9 -11.19 -2.07 -35.17
CA ILE A 9 -10.88 -0.66 -34.97
C ILE A 9 -11.82 0.27 -35.76
N SER A 10 -12.22 -0.12 -36.98
CA SER A 10 -13.17 0.69 -37.77
C SER A 10 -14.56 0.73 -37.15
N LYS A 11 -15.02 -0.38 -36.56
CA LYS A 11 -16.33 -0.49 -35.90
C LYS A 11 -16.40 0.32 -34.60
N PHE A 12 -15.28 0.42 -33.88
CA PHE A 12 -15.15 1.31 -32.71
C PHE A 12 -15.24 2.80 -33.07
N ARG A 13 -14.73 3.23 -34.23
CA ARG A 13 -14.83 4.64 -34.68
C ARG A 13 -16.24 5.06 -35.09
N GLU A 14 -17.03 4.13 -35.60
CA GLU A 14 -18.43 4.37 -35.97
C GLU A 14 -19.33 4.51 -34.74
N ILE A 15 -19.18 3.59 -33.77
CA ILE A 15 -19.92 3.61 -32.50
C ILE A 15 -19.57 4.86 -31.67
N ALA A 16 -18.30 5.30 -31.70
CA ALA A 16 -17.86 6.52 -31.02
C ALA A 16 -18.37 7.81 -31.69
N LYS A 17 -18.68 7.79 -33.00
CA LYS A 17 -19.28 8.94 -33.70
C LYS A 17 -20.76 9.10 -33.35
N ASP A 18 -21.50 7.99 -33.26
CA ASP A 18 -22.92 8.01 -32.92
C ASP A 18 -23.16 8.37 -31.44
N ALA A 19 -22.23 8.02 -30.54
CA ALA A 19 -22.28 8.41 -29.13
C ALA A 19 -21.89 9.88 -28.86
N ALA A 20 -21.34 10.58 -29.86
CA ALA A 20 -20.87 11.96 -29.75
C ALA A 20 -21.93 13.01 -30.18
N SER A 21 -23.04 12.60 -30.80
CA SER A 21 -24.04 13.53 -31.35
C SER A 21 -24.97 14.17 -30.31
N ASP A 22 -25.02 13.68 -29.07
CA ASP A 22 -25.97 14.12 -28.02
C ASP A 22 -25.33 14.69 -26.74
N ARG A 23 -24.03 15.06 -26.75
CA ARG A 23 -23.37 15.68 -25.57
C ARG A 23 -23.12 17.18 -25.76
N PRO A 24 -23.25 17.99 -24.69
CA PRO A 24 -22.83 19.40 -24.73
C PRO A 24 -21.33 19.50 -25.00
N PRO A 25 -20.85 20.58 -25.66
CA PRO A 25 -19.51 20.63 -26.22
C PRO A 25 -18.45 20.71 -25.11
N PHE A 26 -17.73 19.62 -24.88
CA PHE A 26 -16.41 19.68 -24.24
C PHE A 26 -15.37 20.16 -25.26
N ALA A 27 -14.46 21.02 -24.82
CA ALA A 27 -13.45 21.65 -25.65
C ALA A 27 -12.65 20.60 -26.46
N THR A 28 -12.54 20.84 -27.76
CA THR A 28 -11.88 19.96 -28.72
C THR A 28 -10.39 19.75 -28.41
N SER A 29 -9.95 18.49 -28.48
CA SER A 29 -8.56 18.03 -28.42
C SER A 29 -7.60 18.86 -29.28
N PRO A 30 -6.38 19.21 -28.81
CA PRO A 30 -5.31 19.70 -29.67
C PRO A 30 -4.72 18.51 -30.44
N ALA A 31 -5.39 18.11 -31.52
CA ALA A 31 -4.86 17.18 -32.49
C ALA A 31 -3.74 17.87 -33.28
N THR A 32 -2.50 17.89 -32.77
CA THR A 32 -1.24 18.08 -33.56
C THR A 32 0.07 18.09 -32.73
N ALA A 33 0.12 17.59 -31.49
CA ALA A 33 1.42 17.47 -30.80
C ALA A 33 2.17 16.21 -31.29
N GLY A 34 3.23 16.41 -32.08
CA GLY A 34 4.18 15.35 -32.42
C GLY A 34 4.89 14.76 -31.18
N PRO A 35 5.63 13.65 -31.34
CA PRO A 35 6.17 12.85 -30.23
C PRO A 35 7.08 13.60 -29.24
N ASP A 36 7.57 14.79 -29.59
CA ASP A 36 8.53 15.57 -28.78
C ASP A 36 7.91 16.71 -27.94
N ASN A 37 6.60 16.96 -28.00
CA ASN A 37 5.97 18.16 -27.40
C ASN A 37 5.10 17.93 -26.14
N ALA A 38 5.21 16.79 -25.46
CA ALA A 38 4.43 16.50 -24.26
C ALA A 38 5.04 17.15 -22.99
N THR A 39 4.96 18.48 -22.90
CA THR A 39 5.44 19.29 -21.75
C THR A 39 4.31 19.84 -20.88
N ILE A 40 3.04 19.55 -21.20
CA ILE A 40 1.87 20.07 -20.48
C ILE A 40 1.04 18.88 -19.98
N CYS A 41 0.99 18.68 -18.66
CA CYS A 41 -0.04 17.88 -18.02
C CYS A 41 -1.41 18.50 -18.38
N PRO A 42 -2.41 17.73 -18.85
CA PRO A 42 -3.72 18.29 -19.17
C PRO A 42 -4.37 18.82 -17.88
N ARG A 43 -4.12 20.08 -17.54
CA ARG A 43 -4.71 20.72 -16.37
C ARG A 43 -6.20 20.93 -16.65
N TYR A 44 -7.00 20.25 -15.84
CA TYR A 44 -8.46 20.31 -15.72
C TYR A 44 -9.28 19.53 -16.77
N GLY A 45 -9.98 18.49 -16.28
CA GLY A 45 -11.11 17.87 -16.96
C GLY A 45 -10.81 16.85 -18.07
N TRP A 46 -9.55 16.58 -18.37
CA TRP A 46 -9.15 15.60 -19.39
C TRP A 46 -8.90 14.23 -18.75
N PHE A 47 -9.97 13.44 -18.66
CA PHE A 47 -9.92 12.02 -18.37
C PHE A 47 -9.83 11.25 -19.71
N GLY A 48 -8.89 10.29 -19.84
CA GLY A 48 -8.72 9.48 -21.05
C GLY A 48 -7.58 9.87 -22.01
N TRP A 49 -6.37 10.13 -21.49
CA TRP A 49 -5.17 10.32 -22.31
C TRP A 49 -4.45 9.00 -22.62
N THR A 50 -3.68 8.96 -23.72
CA THR A 50 -2.90 7.78 -24.08
C THR A 50 -1.56 7.75 -23.32
N VAL A 51 -1.32 6.68 -22.56
CA VAL A 51 -0.08 6.43 -21.84
C VAL A 51 1.05 6.15 -22.82
N GLN A 52 1.97 7.11 -22.91
CA GLN A 52 3.17 7.01 -23.73
C GLN A 52 4.34 6.49 -22.92
N LEU A 53 4.39 5.16 -22.78
CA LEU A 53 5.49 4.46 -22.11
C LEU A 53 6.05 3.35 -23.03
N SER A 54 7.32 3.47 -23.39
CA SER A 54 8.01 2.55 -24.30
C SER A 54 9.32 2.08 -23.70
N PRO A 55 9.69 0.79 -23.86
CA PRO A 55 10.96 0.30 -23.38
C PRO A 55 12.13 0.86 -24.20
N PRO A 56 13.35 0.89 -23.65
CA PRO A 56 14.55 1.24 -24.41
C PRO A 56 14.74 0.30 -25.61
N PRO A 57 15.20 0.79 -26.78
CA PRO A 57 15.21 0.01 -28.03
C PRO A 57 15.98 -1.32 -28.00
N LYS A 58 16.98 -1.45 -27.12
CA LYS A 58 17.81 -2.65 -26.97
C LYS A 58 17.65 -3.34 -25.60
N ALA A 59 16.53 -3.09 -24.92
CA ALA A 59 16.20 -3.74 -23.66
C ALA A 59 16.02 -5.26 -23.84
N ARG A 60 16.44 -6.05 -22.84
CA ARG A 60 16.09 -7.47 -22.79
C ARG A 60 14.59 -7.65 -22.57
N LYS A 61 14.07 -8.77 -23.06
CA LYS A 61 12.62 -9.09 -23.09
C LYS A 61 11.91 -8.87 -21.76
N LYS A 62 12.57 -9.18 -20.63
CA LYS A 62 12.01 -8.97 -19.28
C LYS A 62 11.63 -7.51 -19.02
N LEU A 63 12.52 -6.56 -19.35
CA LEU A 63 12.25 -5.13 -19.20
C LEU A 63 11.18 -4.68 -20.19
N THR A 64 11.25 -5.12 -21.45
CA THR A 64 10.23 -4.85 -22.47
C THR A 64 8.84 -5.28 -22.01
N ASP A 65 8.68 -6.53 -21.58
CA ASP A 65 7.40 -7.07 -21.13
C ASP A 65 6.86 -6.36 -19.87
N THR A 66 7.75 -5.98 -18.95
CA THR A 66 7.38 -5.25 -17.72
C THR A 66 6.90 -3.84 -18.05
N VAL A 67 7.57 -3.14 -18.96
CA VAL A 67 7.18 -1.80 -19.41
C VAL A 67 5.85 -1.84 -20.17
N GLU A 68 5.62 -2.86 -20.99
CA GLU A 68 4.35 -3.06 -21.69
C GLU A 68 3.19 -3.37 -20.74
N LEU A 69 3.42 -4.21 -19.72
CA LEU A 69 2.43 -4.46 -18.67
C LEU A 69 2.10 -3.16 -17.94
N ALA A 70 3.13 -2.38 -17.57
CA ALA A 70 2.93 -1.12 -16.88
C ALA A 70 2.12 -0.13 -17.71
N ARG A 71 2.47 0.02 -19.00
CA ARG A 71 1.70 0.84 -19.95
C ARG A 71 0.23 0.42 -19.97
N ALA A 72 -0.06 -0.89 -20.05
CA ALA A 72 -1.43 -1.39 -20.10
C ALA A 72 -2.22 -1.12 -18.82
N VAL A 73 -1.59 -1.32 -17.65
CA VAL A 73 -2.21 -1.06 -16.34
C VAL A 73 -2.46 0.44 -16.14
N PHE A 74 -1.48 1.30 -16.43
CA PHE A 74 -1.69 2.75 -16.37
C PHE A 74 -2.75 3.23 -17.35
N GLN A 75 -2.77 2.69 -18.58
CA GLN A 75 -3.79 3.05 -19.55
C GLN A 75 -5.18 2.69 -19.02
N LEU A 76 -5.32 1.50 -18.44
CA LEU A 76 -6.58 1.07 -17.83
C LEU A 76 -6.99 2.01 -16.69
N MET A 77 -6.07 2.43 -15.81
CA MET A 77 -6.38 3.40 -14.76
C MET A 77 -6.85 4.75 -15.34
N VAL A 78 -6.16 5.26 -16.36
CA VAL A 78 -6.52 6.52 -17.02
C VAL A 78 -7.89 6.43 -17.70
N ASP A 79 -8.17 5.32 -18.37
CA ASP A 79 -9.45 5.07 -19.03
C ASP A 79 -10.58 4.96 -18.00
N GLN A 80 -10.34 4.27 -16.87
CA GLN A 80 -11.31 4.10 -15.79
C GLN A 80 -11.67 5.43 -15.11
N LEU A 81 -10.73 6.37 -15.01
CA LEU A 81 -11.01 7.72 -14.50
C LEU A 81 -11.96 8.51 -15.41
N GLY A 82 -12.04 8.17 -16.70
CA GLY A 82 -12.96 8.80 -17.65
C GLY A 82 -14.40 8.30 -17.57
N VAL A 83 -14.63 7.13 -16.96
CA VAL A 83 -15.95 6.47 -16.93
C VAL A 83 -16.68 6.55 -15.59
N GLY A 84 -16.00 6.94 -14.50
CA GLY A 84 -16.67 7.34 -13.25
C GLY A 84 -17.31 6.22 -12.41
N ASP A 85 -17.05 4.94 -12.70
CA ASP A 85 -17.31 3.81 -11.80
C ASP A 85 -16.17 2.74 -11.94
N PRO A 86 -15.23 2.68 -10.99
CA PRO A 86 -13.99 1.89 -11.09
C PRO A 86 -14.12 0.43 -10.66
N ALA A 87 -15.32 -0.14 -10.66
CA ALA A 87 -15.50 -1.54 -10.27
C ALA A 87 -14.83 -2.53 -11.25
N ALA A 88 -14.15 -3.52 -10.64
CA ALA A 88 -13.53 -4.70 -11.25
C ALA A 88 -12.17 -4.52 -11.95
N MET A 89 -11.31 -3.61 -11.47
CA MET A 89 -9.88 -3.74 -11.78
C MET A 89 -9.30 -4.96 -11.04
N PRO A 90 -8.62 -5.89 -11.73
CA PRO A 90 -7.94 -7.00 -11.07
C PRO A 90 -6.85 -6.46 -10.14
N ASP A 91 -6.68 -7.09 -8.97
CA ASP A 91 -5.61 -6.72 -8.03
C ASP A 91 -4.26 -6.77 -8.75
N VAL A 92 -3.68 -5.59 -8.98
CA VAL A 92 -2.41 -5.45 -9.68
C VAL A 92 -1.31 -6.22 -8.96
N ASN A 93 -1.33 -6.28 -7.61
CA ASN A 93 -0.35 -7.06 -6.87
C ASN A 93 -0.55 -8.56 -7.09
N ASP A 94 -1.79 -9.05 -7.20
CA ASP A 94 -2.09 -10.43 -7.54
C ASP A 94 -1.62 -10.78 -8.97
N LEU A 95 -1.84 -9.88 -9.93
CA LEU A 95 -1.34 -10.03 -11.30
C LEU A 95 0.20 -10.06 -11.34
N LEU A 96 0.87 -9.16 -10.63
CA LEU A 96 2.33 -9.11 -10.54
C LEU A 96 2.92 -10.36 -9.87
N ARG A 97 2.23 -10.92 -8.85
CA ARG A 97 2.60 -12.18 -8.20
C ARG A 97 2.42 -13.37 -9.14
N LYS A 98 1.29 -13.46 -9.84
CA LYS A 98 1.01 -14.51 -10.85
C LYS A 98 2.02 -14.47 -11.99
N ALA A 99 2.46 -13.28 -12.39
CA ALA A 99 3.52 -13.07 -13.39
C ALA A 99 4.94 -13.34 -12.85
N GLY A 100 5.11 -13.58 -11.54
CA GLY A 100 6.42 -13.81 -10.92
C GLY A 100 7.37 -12.62 -11.03
N LEU A 101 6.80 -11.41 -11.14
CA LEU A 101 7.50 -10.12 -11.19
C LEU A 101 7.77 -9.58 -9.79
N VAL A 102 6.89 -9.92 -8.85
CA VAL A 102 7.08 -9.66 -7.43
C VAL A 102 6.90 -10.94 -6.62
N ASP A 103 7.55 -11.04 -5.46
CA ASP A 103 7.32 -12.15 -4.54
C ASP A 103 6.03 -11.93 -3.71
N LYS A 104 5.74 -12.87 -2.82
CA LYS A 104 4.62 -12.76 -1.86
C LYS A 104 4.72 -11.55 -0.91
N LYS A 105 5.85 -10.82 -0.93
CA LYS A 105 6.14 -9.59 -0.17
C LYS A 105 6.10 -8.35 -1.07
N ASN A 106 5.57 -8.48 -2.30
CA ASN A 106 5.51 -7.43 -3.32
C ASN A 106 6.89 -6.85 -3.71
N LYS A 107 7.98 -7.56 -3.39
CA LYS A 107 9.35 -7.18 -3.75
C LYS A 107 9.66 -7.64 -5.16
N SER A 108 10.21 -6.75 -5.97
CA SER A 108 10.65 -7.07 -7.33
C SER A 108 11.58 -8.28 -7.36
N LEU A 109 11.23 -9.25 -8.21
CA LEU A 109 12.02 -10.45 -8.51
C LEU A 109 12.92 -10.23 -9.73
N ALA A 110 13.48 -9.03 -9.88
CA ALA A 110 14.37 -8.62 -10.95
C ALA A 110 15.76 -9.33 -10.94
N THR A 111 15.80 -10.63 -10.65
CA THR A 111 16.99 -11.52 -10.71
C THR A 111 17.04 -12.36 -11.99
N ASP A 112 18.24 -12.87 -12.34
CA ASP A 112 18.64 -13.37 -13.68
C ASP A 112 17.99 -14.69 -14.20
N ARG A 113 17.02 -15.32 -13.51
CA ARG A 113 16.43 -16.59 -13.97
C ARG A 113 15.21 -16.37 -14.88
N HIS A 114 15.30 -16.78 -16.15
CA HIS A 114 14.59 -16.08 -17.24
C HIS A 114 13.41 -16.77 -17.98
N ASN A 115 13.18 -18.09 -18.02
CA ASN A 115 12.34 -18.59 -19.14
C ASN A 115 10.83 -18.82 -18.89
N ASP A 116 10.38 -19.15 -17.67
CA ASP A 116 8.96 -19.54 -17.44
C ASP A 116 7.99 -18.35 -17.21
N LYS A 117 8.50 -17.11 -17.22
CA LYS A 117 7.79 -15.91 -16.75
C LYS A 117 7.12 -15.10 -17.86
N VAL A 118 7.53 -15.32 -19.11
CA VAL A 118 7.12 -14.53 -20.27
C VAL A 118 5.71 -14.90 -20.75
N ASP A 119 5.41 -16.19 -20.87
CA ASP A 119 4.10 -16.65 -21.38
C ASP A 119 2.94 -16.29 -20.44
N LYS A 120 3.23 -16.19 -19.13
CA LYS A 120 2.28 -15.77 -18.10
C LYS A 120 1.95 -14.28 -18.17
N ILE A 121 2.89 -13.45 -18.62
CA ILE A 121 2.65 -12.02 -18.87
C ILE A 121 1.69 -11.87 -20.06
N ASP A 122 1.86 -12.66 -21.12
CA ASP A 122 0.99 -12.63 -22.30
C ASP A 122 -0.41 -13.24 -22.02
N GLU A 123 -0.55 -14.14 -21.05
CA GLU A 123 -1.84 -14.62 -20.54
C GLU A 123 -2.59 -13.54 -19.73
N VAL A 124 -1.88 -12.84 -18.82
CA VAL A 124 -2.43 -11.70 -18.06
C VAL A 124 -2.83 -10.56 -18.99
N LYS A 125 -2.03 -10.25 -20.01
CA LYS A 125 -2.35 -9.26 -21.06
C LYS A 125 -3.65 -9.61 -21.79
N ARG A 126 -3.86 -10.88 -22.16
CA ARG A 126 -5.09 -11.32 -22.85
C ARG A 126 -6.33 -11.21 -21.97
N GLY A 127 -6.22 -11.55 -20.68
CA GLY A 127 -7.32 -11.40 -19.72
C GLY A 127 -7.76 -9.94 -19.52
N LEU A 128 -6.81 -9.00 -19.54
CA LEU A 128 -7.09 -7.55 -19.44
C LEU A 128 -7.79 -7.00 -20.70
N VAL A 129 -7.46 -7.52 -21.89
CA VAL A 129 -8.09 -7.12 -23.16
C VAL A 129 -9.51 -7.68 -23.31
N ASP A 130 -9.80 -8.88 -22.81
CA ASP A 130 -11.15 -9.48 -22.90
C ASP A 130 -12.18 -8.82 -21.96
N GLN A 131 -11.74 -8.21 -20.86
CA GLN A 131 -12.62 -7.40 -20.00
C GLN A 131 -12.95 -6.02 -20.61
N HIS A 132 -12.10 -5.50 -21.48
CA HIS A 132 -12.25 -4.22 -22.18
C HIS A 132 -13.51 -4.15 -23.07
N THR A 133 -14.04 -5.30 -23.53
CA THR A 133 -15.18 -5.34 -24.48
C THR A 133 -16.57 -5.26 -23.83
N LYS A 134 -16.66 -5.24 -22.49
CA LYS A 134 -17.94 -5.31 -21.77
C LYS A 134 -18.39 -4.01 -21.09
N ILE A 135 -17.57 -2.96 -21.15
CA ILE A 135 -17.75 -1.74 -20.36
C ILE A 135 -18.17 -0.59 -21.28
N ALA A 136 -19.47 -0.44 -21.48
CA ALA A 136 -20.08 0.77 -22.01
C ALA A 136 -21.42 0.93 -21.30
N ASP A 137 -21.46 1.75 -20.25
CA ASP A 137 -22.54 2.70 -19.96
C ASP A 137 -22.43 3.27 -18.53
N LYS A 138 -22.50 4.61 -18.45
CA LYS A 138 -22.77 5.51 -17.29
C LYS A 138 -21.58 6.08 -16.50
N VAL A 139 -21.72 7.38 -16.16
CA VAL A 139 -20.82 8.27 -15.41
C VAL A 139 -21.66 9.15 -14.47
N ALA A 140 -21.23 9.35 -13.21
CA ALA A 140 -20.97 10.67 -12.58
C ALA A 140 -20.92 10.62 -11.03
N GLU A 141 -19.72 10.71 -10.43
CA GLU A 141 -19.38 11.61 -9.28
C GLU A 141 -17.89 11.47 -8.87
N THR A 142 -17.06 12.52 -9.07
CA THR A 142 -15.78 12.90 -8.36
C THR A 142 -14.77 13.66 -9.25
N ALA A 143 -15.08 14.91 -9.62
CA ALA A 143 -14.19 15.71 -10.50
C ALA A 143 -12.84 16.12 -9.86
N LYS A 144 -12.75 16.27 -8.53
CA LYS A 144 -11.53 16.75 -7.84
C LYS A 144 -10.51 15.63 -7.57
N GLN A 145 -10.93 14.53 -6.94
CA GLN A 145 -10.08 13.37 -6.66
C GLN A 145 -9.58 12.71 -7.96
N GLY A 146 -10.45 12.65 -8.99
CA GLY A 146 -10.04 12.23 -10.32
C GLY A 146 -8.94 13.12 -10.91
N THR A 147 -8.96 14.43 -10.68
CA THR A 147 -7.94 15.37 -11.20
C THR A 147 -6.58 15.17 -10.52
N GLU A 148 -6.57 14.93 -9.20
CA GLU A 148 -5.35 14.67 -8.42
C GLU A 148 -4.71 13.32 -8.81
N LEU A 149 -5.52 12.27 -8.94
CA LEU A 149 -5.07 10.96 -9.40
C LEU A 149 -4.58 11.00 -10.85
N ASN A 150 -5.28 11.72 -11.74
CA ASN A 150 -4.83 11.92 -13.12
C ASN A 150 -3.46 12.63 -13.19
N SER A 151 -3.25 13.62 -12.31
CA SER A 151 -1.97 14.33 -12.19
C SER A 151 -0.87 13.41 -11.67
N HIS A 152 -1.17 12.55 -10.70
CA HIS A 152 -0.23 11.54 -10.20
C HIS A 152 0.19 10.55 -11.29
N LEU A 153 -0.77 9.95 -12.00
CA LEU A 153 -0.51 9.00 -13.09
C LEU A 153 0.34 9.63 -14.19
N TRP A 154 0.06 10.89 -14.53
CA TRP A 154 0.84 11.63 -15.52
C TRP A 154 2.30 11.78 -15.09
N ASN A 155 2.55 12.18 -13.84
CA ASN A 155 3.90 12.38 -13.33
C ASN A 155 4.69 11.06 -13.28
N GLU A 156 4.09 9.97 -12.79
CA GLU A 156 4.74 8.65 -12.79
C GLU A 156 5.13 8.21 -14.21
N VAL A 157 4.25 8.40 -15.19
CA VAL A 157 4.54 8.07 -16.59
C VAL A 157 5.65 8.96 -17.17
N VAL A 158 5.67 10.26 -16.86
CA VAL A 158 6.72 11.18 -17.30
C VAL A 158 8.08 10.82 -16.70
N ASP A 159 8.13 10.47 -15.41
CA ASP A 159 9.36 10.09 -14.72
C ASP A 159 9.92 8.78 -15.30
N LEU A 160 9.06 7.77 -15.47
CA LEU A 160 9.45 6.51 -16.11
C LEU A 160 9.94 6.74 -17.54
N ARG A 161 9.23 7.54 -18.34
CA ARG A 161 9.66 7.87 -19.71
C ARG A 161 11.04 8.54 -19.72
N THR A 162 11.27 9.46 -18.79
CA THR A 162 12.56 10.15 -18.64
C THR A 162 13.67 9.15 -18.31
N ALA A 163 13.42 8.22 -17.38
CA ALA A 163 14.36 7.16 -17.04
C ALA A 163 14.64 6.22 -18.24
N MET A 164 13.62 5.86 -19.01
CA MET A 164 13.77 5.02 -20.21
C MET A 164 14.57 5.72 -21.31
N HIS A 165 14.36 7.02 -21.53
CA HIS A 165 15.16 7.80 -22.48
C HIS A 165 16.61 7.96 -22.02
N ALA A 166 16.83 8.23 -20.74
CA ALA A 166 18.17 8.38 -20.16
C ALA A 166 19.00 7.09 -20.27
N ALA A 167 18.35 5.92 -20.30
CA ALA A 167 19.03 4.65 -20.51
C ALA A 167 19.61 4.48 -21.93
N GLY A 168 19.19 5.32 -22.88
CA GLY A 168 19.76 5.40 -24.23
C GLY A 168 19.36 4.26 -25.16
N SER A 169 19.99 4.24 -26.35
CA SER A 169 19.75 3.25 -27.42
C SER A 169 20.83 2.16 -27.49
N GLU A 170 21.75 2.15 -26.53
CA GLU A 170 22.81 1.14 -26.42
C GLU A 170 22.33 -0.10 -25.65
N LYS A 171 23.14 -1.15 -25.69
CA LYS A 171 22.83 -2.39 -24.96
C LYS A 171 22.94 -2.12 -23.45
N LEU A 172 21.85 -2.33 -22.72
CA LEU A 172 21.81 -2.06 -21.29
C LEU A 172 22.58 -3.10 -20.48
N SER A 173 23.19 -2.65 -19.38
CA SER A 173 23.76 -3.55 -18.37
C SER A 173 22.66 -4.23 -17.55
N ALA A 174 22.96 -5.41 -17.01
CA ALA A 174 21.99 -6.14 -16.20
C ALA A 174 21.53 -5.38 -14.96
N LYS A 175 22.46 -4.67 -14.31
CA LYS A 175 22.17 -3.85 -13.14
C LYS A 175 21.23 -2.69 -13.45
N LEU A 176 21.44 -2.01 -14.59
CA LEU A 176 20.59 -0.90 -15.01
C LEU A 176 19.18 -1.40 -15.35
N GLU A 177 19.06 -2.54 -16.04
CA GLU A 177 17.74 -3.11 -16.34
C GLU A 177 16.98 -3.53 -15.08
N THR A 178 17.64 -4.15 -14.11
CA THR A 178 17.04 -4.48 -12.81
C THR A 178 16.53 -3.23 -12.11
N SER A 179 17.31 -2.15 -12.11
CA SER A 179 16.89 -0.87 -11.51
C SER A 179 15.69 -0.26 -12.24
N LEU A 180 15.63 -0.32 -13.57
CA LEU A 180 14.49 0.17 -14.34
C LEU A 180 13.22 -0.66 -14.10
N ILE A 181 13.36 -1.99 -13.98
CA ILE A 181 12.24 -2.88 -13.62
C ILE A 181 11.71 -2.50 -12.23
N ASP A 182 12.59 -2.30 -11.25
CA ASP A 182 12.20 -1.92 -9.89
C ASP A 182 11.43 -0.59 -9.88
N GLN A 183 11.92 0.42 -10.62
CA GLN A 183 11.24 1.72 -10.75
C GLN A 183 9.84 1.57 -11.35
N VAL A 184 9.69 0.77 -12.42
CA VAL A 184 8.40 0.51 -13.06
C VAL A 184 7.42 -0.18 -12.11
N LEU A 185 7.89 -1.20 -11.38
CA LEU A 185 7.04 -1.95 -10.44
C LEU A 185 6.61 -1.08 -9.25
N SER A 186 7.50 -0.25 -8.71
CA SER A 186 7.16 0.66 -7.62
C SER A 186 6.17 1.76 -8.07
N ALA A 187 6.34 2.30 -9.28
CA ALA A 187 5.39 3.25 -9.85
C ALA A 187 3.98 2.64 -9.98
N LEU A 188 3.89 1.41 -10.51
CA LEU A 188 2.62 0.69 -10.61
C LEU A 188 1.94 0.49 -9.26
N GLN A 189 2.70 0.09 -8.23
CA GLN A 189 2.17 -0.13 -6.89
C GLN A 189 1.66 1.17 -6.24
N ARG A 190 2.40 2.28 -6.37
CA ARG A 190 1.97 3.60 -5.87
C ARG A 190 0.70 4.07 -6.55
N SER A 191 0.66 3.98 -7.88
CA SER A 191 -0.51 4.39 -8.66
C SER A 191 -1.73 3.51 -8.42
N TRP A 192 -1.55 2.20 -8.26
CA TRP A 192 -2.63 1.30 -7.88
C TRP A 192 -3.20 1.64 -6.50
N LYS A 193 -2.36 1.91 -5.50
CA LYS A 193 -2.81 2.32 -4.15
C LYS A 193 -3.67 3.60 -4.22
N LYS A 194 -3.22 4.62 -4.95
CA LYS A 194 -3.98 5.87 -5.14
C LYS A 194 -5.25 5.65 -5.97
N PHE A 195 -5.20 4.81 -7.00
CA PHE A 195 -6.37 4.44 -7.79
C PHE A 195 -7.42 3.69 -6.95
N ALA A 196 -7.00 2.69 -6.17
CA ALA A 196 -7.88 1.92 -5.29
C ALA A 196 -8.56 2.81 -4.24
N ALA A 197 -7.85 3.80 -3.68
CA ALA A 197 -8.44 4.77 -2.76
C ALA A 197 -9.56 5.62 -3.40
N VAL A 198 -9.36 6.09 -4.65
CA VAL A 198 -10.39 6.80 -5.43
C VAL A 198 -11.50 5.85 -5.89
N ALA A 199 -11.17 4.57 -6.07
CA ALA A 199 -12.14 3.57 -6.51
C ALA A 199 -13.10 3.15 -5.40
N ASN A 200 -12.59 3.04 -4.18
CA ASN A 200 -13.37 2.65 -3.02
C ASN A 200 -14.21 3.81 -2.46
N THR A 201 -13.91 5.07 -2.76
CA THR A 201 -14.83 6.19 -2.49
C THR A 201 -16.10 6.17 -3.36
N ASN A 202 -16.12 5.43 -4.48
CA ASN A 202 -17.29 5.29 -5.37
C ASN A 202 -18.16 4.06 -5.07
N LYS A 203 -17.63 3.09 -4.32
CA LYS A 203 -18.45 2.03 -3.70
C LYS A 203 -19.05 2.59 -2.42
N LYS A 204 -20.31 2.23 -2.12
CA LYS A 204 -20.94 2.54 -0.82
C LYS A 204 -20.30 1.83 0.39
N ASP A 205 -19.15 1.19 0.19
CA ASP A 205 -18.34 0.51 1.20
C ASP A 205 -16.99 1.24 1.27
N GLY A 206 -16.96 2.36 2.00
CA GLY A 206 -15.85 3.32 2.02
C GLY A 206 -14.60 2.88 2.80
N ASP A 207 -14.18 1.62 2.73
CA ASP A 207 -13.23 1.05 3.72
C ASP A 207 -12.07 0.20 3.18
N GLU A 208 -11.52 0.48 2.00
CA GLU A 208 -10.24 -0.16 1.61
C GLU A 208 -9.25 0.84 0.98
N LEU A 209 -8.43 1.51 1.80
CA LEU A 209 -7.14 1.99 1.29
C LEU A 209 -6.26 0.80 0.88
N GLY A 210 -5.42 0.99 -0.14
CA GLY A 210 -4.40 -0.01 -0.47
C GLY A 210 -3.37 -0.15 0.67
N PRO A 211 -2.83 -1.35 0.93
CA PRO A 211 -1.98 -1.62 2.08
C PRO A 211 -0.72 -0.74 2.13
N LEU A 212 -0.17 -0.53 3.33
CA LEU A 212 1.17 0.02 3.53
C LEU A 212 2.17 -0.78 2.68
N THR A 213 3.08 -0.07 2.01
CA THR A 213 4.14 -0.66 1.20
C THR A 213 5.43 -0.80 1.99
N VAL A 214 6.35 -1.66 1.53
CA VAL A 214 7.67 -1.81 2.17
C VAL A 214 8.44 -0.48 2.13
N SER A 215 8.39 0.26 1.03
CA SER A 215 9.10 1.54 0.91
C SER A 215 8.55 2.62 1.84
N GLU A 216 7.25 2.68 2.04
CA GLU A 216 6.65 3.59 3.05
C GLU A 216 7.07 3.18 4.46
N LEU A 217 7.04 1.88 4.77
CA LEU A 217 7.47 1.38 6.08
C LEU A 217 8.97 1.62 6.34
N GLU A 218 9.83 1.45 5.35
CA GLU A 218 11.27 1.79 5.41
C GLU A 218 11.48 3.29 5.59
N ALA A 219 10.70 4.12 4.88
CA ALA A 219 10.73 5.56 5.06
C ALA A 219 10.37 5.93 6.50
N LEU A 220 9.38 5.26 7.10
CA LEU A 220 8.93 5.48 8.48
C LEU A 220 9.92 4.97 9.53
N ALA A 221 10.49 3.78 9.33
CA ALA A 221 11.43 3.10 10.21
C ALA A 221 12.85 2.99 9.61
N PRO A 222 13.58 4.10 9.37
CA PRO A 222 14.84 4.09 8.62
C PRO A 222 16.00 3.40 9.36
N LYS A 223 15.84 3.15 10.66
CA LYS A 223 16.81 2.39 11.48
C LYS A 223 16.45 0.89 11.59
N GLY A 224 15.27 0.49 11.08
CA GLY A 224 14.83 -0.89 11.07
C GLY A 224 15.57 -1.70 10.00
N ASP A 225 15.75 -3.00 10.26
CA ASP A 225 16.30 -3.91 9.26
C ASP A 225 15.29 -4.13 8.12
N PRO A 226 15.63 -3.85 6.84
CA PRO A 226 14.70 -4.00 5.71
C PRO A 226 14.09 -5.41 5.59
N GLY A 227 14.85 -6.45 5.92
CA GLY A 227 14.36 -7.83 5.90
C GLY A 227 13.27 -8.09 6.94
N THR A 228 13.43 -7.51 8.12
CA THR A 228 12.49 -7.55 9.24
C THR A 228 11.24 -6.73 8.96
N LEU A 229 11.38 -5.50 8.47
CA LEU A 229 10.24 -4.66 8.06
C LEU A 229 9.38 -5.36 7.00
N ALA A 230 10.01 -5.96 5.98
CA ALA A 230 9.32 -6.72 4.96
C ALA A 230 8.66 -8.02 5.49
N LYS A 231 9.17 -8.59 6.60
CA LYS A 231 8.54 -9.74 7.28
C LYS A 231 7.30 -9.30 8.07
N TYR A 232 7.33 -8.11 8.66
CA TYR A 232 6.25 -7.58 9.51
C TYR A 232 5.08 -7.05 8.70
N LEU A 233 5.36 -6.45 7.54
CA LEU A 233 4.38 -5.73 6.74
C LEU A 233 3.06 -6.48 6.46
N PRO A 234 3.05 -7.77 6.07
CA PRO A 234 1.78 -8.46 5.81
C PRO A 234 0.87 -8.54 7.04
N TYR A 235 1.44 -8.79 8.21
CA TYR A 235 0.71 -8.89 9.48
C TYR A 235 0.25 -7.52 9.98
N LEU A 236 1.08 -6.49 9.79
CA LEU A 236 0.74 -5.11 10.13
C LEU A 236 -0.45 -4.60 9.28
N ASN A 237 -0.42 -4.85 7.98
CA ASN A 237 -1.54 -4.49 7.08
C ASN A 237 -2.82 -5.25 7.42
N GLU A 238 -2.70 -6.54 7.74
CA GLU A 238 -3.85 -7.36 8.12
C GLU A 238 -4.48 -6.88 9.43
N ALA A 239 -3.67 -6.54 10.43
CA ALA A 239 -4.14 -5.96 11.69
C ALA A 239 -4.85 -4.62 11.49
N MET A 240 -4.29 -3.73 10.67
CA MET A 240 -4.94 -2.45 10.34
C MET A 240 -6.29 -2.66 9.63
N ARG A 241 -6.36 -3.62 8.71
CA ARG A 241 -7.60 -3.97 8.01
C ARG A 241 -8.67 -4.51 8.97
N LYS A 242 -8.31 -5.44 9.87
CA LYS A 242 -9.23 -5.99 10.88
C LYS A 242 -9.76 -4.90 11.82
N ALA A 243 -8.90 -3.95 12.21
CA ALA A 243 -9.24 -2.87 13.14
C ALA A 243 -9.93 -1.65 12.48
N GLY A 244 -10.29 -1.71 11.19
CA GLY A 244 -10.92 -0.59 10.47
C GLY A 244 -10.02 0.65 10.33
N ILE A 245 -8.69 0.46 10.39
CA ILE A 245 -7.68 1.50 10.15
C ILE A 245 -7.56 1.65 8.63
N SER A 246 -8.59 2.25 8.03
CA SER A 246 -8.85 2.25 6.58
C SER A 246 -8.52 3.57 5.88
N ASN A 247 -7.97 4.56 6.59
CA ASN A 247 -7.62 5.87 6.02
C ASN A 247 -6.23 6.37 6.46
N PRO A 248 -5.58 7.27 5.69
CA PRO A 248 -4.23 7.73 5.98
C PRO A 248 -4.05 8.36 7.37
N LYS A 249 -5.07 9.01 7.93
CA LYS A 249 -5.00 9.63 9.27
C LYS A 249 -4.96 8.58 10.36
N ARG A 250 -5.82 7.56 10.27
CA ARG A 250 -5.84 6.39 11.15
C ARG A 250 -4.52 5.62 11.06
N GLU A 251 -4.06 5.33 9.84
CA GLU A 251 -2.77 4.67 9.61
C GLU A 251 -1.62 5.47 10.23
N ALA A 252 -1.58 6.79 10.02
CA ALA A 252 -0.53 7.63 10.56
C ALA A 252 -0.51 7.63 12.10
N ALA A 253 -1.67 7.75 12.74
CA ALA A 253 -1.78 7.75 14.19
C ALA A 253 -1.40 6.38 14.77
N PHE A 254 -1.90 5.27 14.21
CA PHE A 254 -1.57 3.92 14.65
C PHE A 254 -0.07 3.61 14.49
N LEU A 255 0.50 3.91 13.31
CA LEU A 255 1.91 3.68 13.05
C LEU A 255 2.82 4.52 13.94
N ALA A 256 2.42 5.74 14.31
CA ALA A 256 3.19 6.55 15.25
C ALA A 256 3.36 5.87 16.62
N GLN A 257 2.28 5.26 17.11
CA GLN A 257 2.29 4.51 18.37
C GLN A 257 3.15 3.25 18.23
N VAL A 258 2.89 2.44 17.20
CA VAL A 258 3.66 1.21 16.93
C VAL A 258 5.15 1.48 16.81
N LEU A 259 5.55 2.52 16.06
CA LEU A 259 6.95 2.85 15.85
C LEU A 259 7.64 3.29 17.14
N HIS A 260 6.96 4.02 18.01
CA HIS A 260 7.52 4.39 19.31
C HIS A 260 7.67 3.17 20.22
N GLU A 261 6.61 2.37 20.38
CA GLU A 261 6.59 1.21 21.30
C GLU A 261 7.59 0.10 20.92
N THR A 262 7.96 0.03 19.64
CA THR A 262 8.82 -1.03 19.09
C THR A 262 10.23 -0.54 18.76
N ASP A 263 10.56 0.69 19.16
CA ASP A 263 11.84 1.32 18.89
C ASP A 263 12.16 1.32 17.37
N GLY A 264 11.17 1.74 16.58
CA GLY A 264 11.19 1.74 15.12
C GLY A 264 11.11 0.34 14.51
N LEU A 265 10.27 -0.55 15.07
CA LEU A 265 10.10 -1.95 14.69
C LEU A 265 11.38 -2.81 14.82
N ARG A 266 12.31 -2.39 15.68
CA ARG A 266 13.55 -3.14 15.96
C ARG A 266 13.32 -4.26 16.97
N THR A 267 12.30 -4.15 17.82
CA THR A 267 11.93 -5.19 18.78
C THR A 267 10.42 -5.28 18.96
N LEU A 268 9.94 -6.48 19.29
CA LEU A 268 8.57 -6.75 19.75
C LEU A 268 8.57 -7.27 21.20
N THR A 269 9.69 -7.08 21.92
CA THR A 269 9.87 -7.49 23.31
C THR A 269 10.63 -6.40 24.05
N GLU A 270 10.12 -6.02 25.21
CA GLU A 270 10.75 -5.05 26.10
C GLU A 270 12.16 -5.50 26.51
N TYR A 271 13.10 -4.56 26.53
CA TYR A 271 14.45 -4.81 27.01
C TYR A 271 14.50 -4.77 28.53
N GLY A 272 15.11 -5.79 29.15
CA GLY A 272 15.30 -5.80 30.60
C GLY A 272 15.76 -7.16 31.12
N SER A 273 16.28 -7.15 32.35
CA SER A 273 16.60 -8.39 33.07
C SER A 273 15.38 -8.95 33.78
N GLU A 274 15.35 -10.26 34.06
CA GLU A 274 14.27 -10.85 34.86
C GLU A 274 14.14 -10.18 36.23
N LYS A 275 15.27 -9.82 36.85
CA LYS A 275 15.29 -9.09 38.13
C LYS A 275 14.55 -7.75 37.99
N TYR A 276 14.83 -6.98 36.95
CA TYR A 276 14.15 -5.71 36.69
C TYR A 276 12.63 -5.92 36.58
N PHE A 277 12.18 -6.86 35.76
CA PHE A 277 10.76 -7.09 35.56
C PHE A 277 10.06 -7.61 36.82
N ASN A 278 10.69 -8.52 37.56
CA ASN A 278 10.11 -9.04 38.80
C ASN A 278 10.06 -7.97 39.90
N SER A 279 11.02 -7.04 39.94
CA SER A 279 11.02 -5.93 40.91
C SER A 279 10.01 -4.82 40.59
N ASN A 280 9.59 -4.66 39.34
CA ASN A 280 8.61 -3.64 38.95
C ASN A 280 7.19 -4.21 38.80
N TYR A 281 7.07 -5.40 38.22
CA TYR A 281 5.80 -6.02 37.83
C TYR A 281 5.51 -7.33 38.58
N GLY A 282 6.34 -7.77 39.52
CA GLY A 282 6.08 -8.97 40.33
C GLY A 282 4.86 -8.84 41.25
N PRO A 283 4.30 -9.95 41.77
CA PRO A 283 3.08 -9.95 42.61
C PRO A 283 3.23 -9.15 43.92
N ASP A 284 4.47 -8.93 44.36
CA ASP A 284 4.75 -8.16 45.58
C ASP A 284 4.61 -6.64 45.36
N THR A 285 4.57 -6.17 44.11
CA THR A 285 4.40 -4.74 43.78
C THR A 285 2.94 -4.36 43.60
N ALA A 286 2.60 -3.08 43.84
CA ALA A 286 1.25 -2.58 43.58
C ALA A 286 0.88 -2.70 42.09
N VAL A 287 1.83 -2.38 41.20
CA VAL A 287 1.66 -2.47 39.75
C VAL A 287 1.45 -3.93 39.31
N GLY A 288 2.26 -4.87 39.82
CA GLY A 288 2.11 -6.28 39.49
C GLY A 288 0.74 -6.83 39.89
N ARG A 289 0.24 -6.45 41.08
CA ARG A 289 -1.12 -6.84 41.51
C ARG A 289 -2.21 -6.25 40.62
N SER A 290 -2.10 -4.98 40.20
CA SER A 290 -3.09 -4.40 39.28
C SER A 290 -3.04 -5.00 37.88
N LEU A 291 -1.94 -5.67 37.52
CA LEU A 291 -1.73 -6.37 36.26
C LEU A 291 -2.13 -7.86 36.31
N GLY A 292 -2.69 -8.33 37.44
CA GLY A 292 -3.06 -9.72 37.66
C GLY A 292 -1.88 -10.67 37.86
N ASN A 293 -0.69 -10.15 38.15
CA ASN A 293 0.46 -10.99 38.45
C ASN A 293 0.32 -11.55 39.87
N GLU A 294 0.41 -12.86 40.00
CA GLU A 294 0.03 -13.60 41.23
C GLU A 294 1.16 -14.48 41.75
N LYS A 295 2.11 -14.86 40.89
CA LYS A 295 3.17 -15.82 41.21
C LYS A 295 4.56 -15.18 41.12
N PRO A 296 5.51 -15.59 41.98
CA PRO A 296 6.91 -15.21 41.79
C PRO A 296 7.37 -15.51 40.37
N GLY A 297 8.02 -14.55 39.71
CA GLY A 297 8.44 -14.66 38.32
C GLY A 297 7.43 -14.15 37.29
N ASP A 298 6.19 -13.85 37.68
CA ASP A 298 5.16 -13.36 36.75
C ASP A 298 5.55 -12.04 36.07
N GLY A 299 6.24 -11.14 36.78
CA GLY A 299 6.71 -9.89 36.20
C GLY A 299 7.58 -10.12 34.96
N ALA A 300 8.58 -11.00 35.06
CA ALA A 300 9.45 -11.35 33.92
C ALA A 300 8.74 -12.20 32.86
N ARG A 301 7.82 -13.08 33.28
CA ARG A 301 7.04 -13.95 32.39
C ARG A 301 6.11 -13.12 31.49
N PHE A 302 5.39 -12.17 32.06
CA PHE A 302 4.41 -11.28 31.40
C PHE A 302 4.95 -9.85 31.20
N ARG A 303 6.25 -9.72 30.93
CA ARG A 303 6.89 -8.45 30.52
C ARG A 303 6.33 -7.89 29.21
N GLY A 304 6.65 -6.65 28.85
CA GLY A 304 6.20 -6.02 27.61
C GLY A 304 6.51 -6.84 26.36
N ARG A 305 5.48 -7.13 25.55
CA ARG A 305 5.60 -7.73 24.21
C ARG A 305 4.53 -7.20 23.25
N GLY A 306 4.78 -7.40 21.96
CA GLY A 306 3.88 -7.02 20.89
C GLY A 306 4.09 -5.58 20.41
N ALA A 307 3.33 -5.18 19.39
CA ALA A 307 3.53 -3.89 18.73
C ALA A 307 3.03 -2.68 19.54
N LEU A 308 2.23 -2.91 20.60
CA LEU A 308 1.82 -1.90 21.61
C LEU A 308 2.18 -2.33 23.06
N GLN A 309 3.20 -3.19 23.22
CA GLN A 309 3.82 -3.55 24.51
C GLN A 309 2.84 -3.97 25.64
N ILE A 310 1.98 -4.98 25.40
CA ILE A 310 1.14 -5.54 26.47
C ILE A 310 2.00 -6.11 27.60
N THR A 311 1.60 -5.83 28.85
CA THR A 311 2.32 -6.22 30.07
C THR A 311 1.33 -6.72 31.12
N GLY A 312 1.66 -7.78 31.87
CA GLY A 312 0.82 -8.31 32.95
C GLY A 312 -0.08 -9.47 32.55
N ARG A 313 -0.25 -10.44 33.47
CA ARG A 313 -1.04 -11.67 33.24
C ARG A 313 -2.44 -11.40 32.71
N ASP A 314 -3.14 -10.41 33.26
CA ASP A 314 -4.53 -10.13 32.85
C ASP A 314 -4.61 -9.62 31.41
N ASN A 315 -3.69 -8.75 31.01
CA ASN A 315 -3.60 -8.26 29.64
C ASN A 315 -3.22 -9.38 28.66
N TYR A 316 -2.30 -10.27 29.04
CA TYR A 316 -1.97 -11.44 28.25
C TYR A 316 -3.17 -12.39 28.08
N ARG A 317 -4.00 -12.55 29.12
CA ARG A 317 -5.22 -13.35 29.05
C ARG A 317 -6.23 -12.71 28.10
N ALA A 318 -6.56 -11.43 28.29
CA ALA A 318 -7.53 -10.71 27.46
C ALA A 318 -7.11 -10.67 25.98
N ALA A 319 -5.83 -10.40 25.71
CA ALA A 319 -5.29 -10.43 24.35
C ALA A 319 -5.30 -11.85 23.77
N GLY A 320 -4.97 -12.87 24.57
CA GLY A 320 -4.99 -14.25 24.13
C GLY A 320 -6.39 -14.74 23.76
N ASP A 321 -7.39 -14.37 24.56
CA ASP A 321 -8.80 -14.68 24.31
C ASP A 321 -9.32 -14.00 23.03
N SER A 322 -8.84 -12.79 22.71
CA SER A 322 -9.28 -12.06 21.51
C SER A 322 -8.69 -12.59 20.20
N ILE A 323 -7.45 -13.10 20.25
CA ILE A 323 -6.76 -13.65 19.06
C ILE A 323 -6.78 -15.18 18.99
N ASP A 324 -7.49 -15.85 19.90
CA ASP A 324 -7.56 -17.32 20.05
C ASP A 324 -6.18 -17.98 20.21
N VAL A 325 -5.36 -17.44 21.12
CA VAL A 325 -4.03 -17.95 21.45
C VAL A 325 -3.82 -18.00 22.96
N ASP A 326 -3.38 -19.14 23.50
CA ASP A 326 -3.05 -19.28 24.92
C ASP A 326 -1.74 -18.55 25.29
N LEU A 327 -1.82 -17.23 25.40
CA LEU A 327 -0.72 -16.34 25.76
C LEU A 327 -0.38 -16.41 27.27
N VAL A 328 -1.26 -16.98 28.10
CA VAL A 328 -0.94 -17.20 29.53
C VAL A 328 0.06 -18.34 29.69
N ARG A 329 -0.14 -19.43 28.93
CA ARG A 329 0.79 -20.56 28.89
C ARG A 329 2.01 -20.28 28.02
N HIS A 330 1.83 -19.57 26.91
CA HIS A 330 2.85 -19.27 25.90
C HIS A 330 3.04 -17.76 25.67
N PRO A 331 3.44 -16.98 26.69
CA PRO A 331 3.54 -15.52 26.60
C PRO A 331 4.56 -15.04 25.57
N GLU A 332 5.59 -15.83 25.27
CA GLU A 332 6.55 -15.53 24.20
C GLU A 332 5.89 -15.31 22.83
N ARG A 333 4.75 -15.95 22.56
CA ARG A 333 4.04 -15.83 21.29
C ARG A 333 3.49 -14.43 21.02
N ALA A 334 3.31 -13.61 22.06
CA ALA A 334 2.92 -12.21 21.91
C ALA A 334 3.98 -11.37 21.16
N ALA A 335 5.21 -11.86 21.02
CA ALA A 335 6.27 -11.24 20.22
C ALA A 335 6.40 -11.85 18.80
N ASP A 336 5.65 -12.89 18.46
CA ASP A 336 5.59 -13.37 17.09
C ASP A 336 4.87 -12.32 16.24
N PRO A 337 5.35 -11.96 15.03
CA PRO A 337 4.80 -10.84 14.26
C PRO A 337 3.29 -10.94 14.02
N GLU A 338 2.78 -12.12 13.68
CA GLU A 338 1.35 -12.36 13.48
C GLU A 338 0.52 -11.93 14.70
N HIS A 339 0.82 -12.47 15.88
CA HIS A 339 0.11 -12.14 17.11
C HIS A 339 0.41 -10.71 17.57
N ALA A 340 1.65 -10.25 17.44
CA ALA A 340 2.06 -8.92 17.90
C ALA A 340 1.26 -7.78 17.25
N PHE A 341 0.98 -7.91 15.94
CA PHE A 341 0.17 -6.93 15.22
C PHE A 341 -1.33 -7.17 15.42
N ASP A 342 -1.80 -8.41 15.47
CA ASP A 342 -3.22 -8.70 15.79
C ASP A 342 -3.61 -8.16 17.19
N ILE A 343 -2.73 -8.31 18.19
CA ILE A 343 -2.91 -7.74 19.53
C ILE A 343 -2.98 -6.21 19.47
N ALA A 344 -2.14 -5.57 18.64
CA ALA A 344 -2.17 -4.12 18.49
C ALA A 344 -3.46 -3.62 17.81
N GLY A 345 -3.93 -4.34 16.78
CA GLY A 345 -5.22 -4.07 16.14
C GLY A 345 -6.38 -4.22 17.12
N TRP A 346 -6.41 -5.32 17.89
CA TRP A 346 -7.41 -5.53 18.94
C TRP A 346 -7.39 -4.43 20.00
N TYR A 347 -6.20 -4.06 20.50
CA TYR A 347 -6.07 -3.01 21.51
C TYR A 347 -6.62 -1.67 21.02
N TRP A 348 -6.35 -1.35 19.75
CA TRP A 348 -6.81 -0.14 19.08
C TRP A 348 -8.33 -0.13 18.91
N GLU A 349 -8.89 -1.22 18.39
CA GLU A 349 -10.32 -1.39 18.17
C GLU A 349 -11.10 -1.38 19.50
N SER A 350 -10.62 -2.10 20.52
CA SER A 350 -11.31 -2.21 21.82
C SER A 350 -11.41 -0.89 22.58
N ARG A 351 -10.71 0.15 22.12
CA ARG A 351 -10.68 1.50 22.69
C ARG A 351 -11.21 2.56 21.74
N GLU A 352 -11.77 2.12 20.60
CA GLU A 352 -12.44 2.99 19.62
C GLU A 352 -11.53 4.10 19.04
N LEU A 353 -10.21 3.90 19.02
CA LEU A 353 -9.21 4.94 18.74
C LEU A 353 -9.22 5.51 17.30
N ASN A 354 -10.01 4.91 16.40
CA ASN A 354 -10.22 5.43 15.05
C ASN A 354 -10.85 6.83 15.06
N ASP A 355 -11.76 7.08 16.00
CA ASP A 355 -12.49 8.34 16.13
C ASP A 355 -11.56 9.50 16.50
N GLU A 356 -10.64 9.24 17.42
CA GLU A 356 -9.60 10.17 17.87
C GLU A 356 -8.59 10.42 16.76
N ALA A 357 -8.23 9.39 16.00
CA ALA A 357 -7.31 9.51 14.89
C ALA A 357 -7.91 10.35 13.74
N ASP A 358 -9.21 10.19 13.43
CA ASP A 358 -9.91 11.01 12.43
C ASP A 358 -9.93 12.49 12.83
N LYS A 359 -10.05 12.77 14.13
CA LYS A 359 -10.00 14.12 14.73
C LYS A 359 -8.56 14.65 14.88
N GLY A 360 -7.54 13.84 14.58
CA GLY A 360 -6.12 14.20 14.71
C GLY A 360 -5.64 14.34 16.15
N LYS A 361 -6.30 13.67 17.10
CA LYS A 361 -6.06 13.80 18.55
C LYS A 361 -4.99 12.82 19.04
N LEU A 362 -3.75 12.96 18.56
CA LEU A 362 -2.66 12.04 18.93
C LEU A 362 -2.38 12.01 20.43
N ASP A 363 -2.50 13.14 21.13
CA ASP A 363 -2.29 13.21 22.58
C ASP A 363 -3.32 12.37 23.35
N ASP A 364 -4.57 12.36 22.89
CA ASP A 364 -5.65 11.56 23.50
C ASP A 364 -5.34 10.07 23.33
N ILE A 365 -4.94 9.66 22.11
CA ILE A 365 -4.50 8.30 21.78
C ILE A 365 -3.30 7.88 22.63
N THR A 366 -2.31 8.76 22.78
CA THR A 366 -1.08 8.48 23.53
C THR A 366 -1.37 8.25 25.01
N ARG A 367 -2.24 9.07 25.61
CA ARG A 367 -2.67 8.88 27.01
C ARG A 367 -3.42 7.57 27.21
N GLU A 368 -4.21 7.16 26.24
CA GLU A 368 -4.94 5.89 26.31
C GLU A 368 -4.01 4.67 26.18
N ILE A 369 -2.93 4.77 25.41
CA ILE A 369 -1.94 3.68 25.23
C ILE A 369 -0.96 3.61 26.40
N ASN A 370 -0.42 4.74 26.86
CA ASN A 370 0.67 4.78 27.85
C ASN A 370 0.21 5.16 29.27
N GLY A 371 -1.06 5.52 29.46
CA GLY A 371 -1.57 6.02 30.74
C GLY A 371 -0.98 7.37 31.17
N GLY A 372 -0.35 8.10 30.24
CA GLY A 372 0.35 9.36 30.50
C GLY A 372 0.99 9.98 29.26
N SER A 373 1.85 10.99 29.44
CA SER A 373 2.50 11.79 28.38
C SER A 373 3.95 11.36 28.09
N ASN A 374 4.30 10.12 28.43
CA ASN A 374 5.66 9.62 28.24
C ASN A 374 5.88 9.31 26.74
N GLY A 375 6.89 9.94 26.14
CA GLY A 375 7.26 9.72 24.74
C GLY A 375 6.54 10.61 23.71
N ASP A 376 5.68 11.55 24.15
CA ASP A 376 4.86 12.39 23.27
C ASP A 376 5.64 13.05 22.13
N ALA A 377 6.83 13.61 22.43
CA ALA A 377 7.64 14.29 21.43
C ALA A 377 8.10 13.35 20.30
N GLU A 378 8.44 12.09 20.61
CA GLU A 378 8.87 11.12 19.61
C GLU A 378 7.66 10.56 18.84
N ARG A 379 6.53 10.32 19.52
CA ARG A 379 5.28 9.92 18.87
C ARG A 379 4.79 10.99 17.89
N GLU A 380 4.86 12.26 18.26
CA GLU A 380 4.52 13.38 17.38
C GLU A 380 5.48 13.47 16.19
N GLU A 381 6.78 13.19 16.38
CA GLU A 381 7.73 13.10 15.28
C GLU A 381 7.34 11.99 14.29
N TYR A 382 7.05 10.79 14.79
CA TYR A 382 6.58 9.68 13.96
C TYR A 382 5.25 10.00 13.28
N TYR A 383 4.31 10.64 13.98
CA TYR A 383 3.01 10.99 13.44
C TYR A 383 3.13 11.99 12.28
N ARG A 384 3.84 13.10 12.48
CA ARG A 384 4.10 14.07 11.41
C ARG A 384 4.80 13.43 10.21
N LYS A 385 5.72 12.52 10.46
CA LYS A 385 6.42 11.77 9.40
C LYS A 385 5.46 10.83 8.66
N ALA A 386 4.62 10.09 9.39
CA ALA A 386 3.62 9.20 8.83
C ALA A 386 2.60 9.96 7.98
N ARG A 387 2.10 11.10 8.46
CA ARG A 387 1.20 11.95 7.68
C ARG A 387 1.80 12.39 6.35
N LYS A 388 3.08 12.77 6.35
CA LYS A 388 3.79 13.13 5.12
C LYS A 388 4.02 11.95 4.17
N VAL A 389 4.41 10.78 4.70
CA VAL A 389 4.68 9.58 3.89
C VAL A 389 3.39 9.02 3.27
N LEU A 390 2.29 9.09 4.03
CA LEU A 390 0.99 8.50 3.67
C LEU A 390 0.03 9.50 3.01
N ASP A 391 0.42 10.75 2.84
CA ASP A 391 -0.43 11.81 2.26
C ASP A 391 -1.71 12.04 3.09
N ALA A 392 -1.56 12.10 4.42
CA ALA A 392 -2.65 12.21 5.41
C ALA A 392 -2.92 13.65 5.88
N ASP A 393 -2.60 14.64 5.03
CA ASP A 393 -2.76 16.08 5.34
C ASP A 393 -4.13 16.64 4.96
#